data_AF-A0A147BSI1-F1
#
_entry.id   AF-A0A147BSI1-F1
#
_cell.length_a   1.000
_cell.length_b   1.000
_cell.length_c   1.000
_cell.angle_alpha   90.00
_cell.angle_beta   90.00
_cell.angle_gamma   90.00
#
_symmetry.space_group_name_H-M   'P 1'
#
loop_
_entity.id
_entity.type
_entity.pdbx_description
1 polymer ?
#
loop_
_entity_poly.entity_id
_entity_poly.type
_entity_poly.pdbx_seq_one_letter_code
_entity_poly.pdbx_strand_id
1 'polypeptide(L)'
;MKATKLLLILAFHFAAGGFSVIEMSGQEFFDRALQAAVYAYSLDPMEMEFVRDIDSVLASLKIYQLTAHGLSTVQREGANFISVNNSGASLKIDIAAKNITVTVLANVTVGISIFSYTATIKIDVLANSIQAQLDIEQKSVELKV
;
A
#
# COMPACT_ATOMS: atom_id res chain seq x y z
N MET A 1 10.13 3.55 7.53
CA MET A 1 11.25 2.81 6.91
C MET A 1 11.60 3.52 5.59
N LYS A 2 12.84 3.98 5.40
CA LYS A 2 13.20 4.99 4.37
C LYS A 2 13.17 4.41 2.94
N ALA A 3 12.54 5.11 2.00
CA ALA A 3 12.43 4.77 0.56
C ALA A 3 13.77 4.35 -0.09
N THR A 4 14.90 4.80 0.45
CA THR A 4 16.25 4.43 0.07
C THR A 4 16.52 2.92 0.17
N LYS A 5 15.95 2.22 1.16
CA LYS A 5 16.07 0.76 1.26
C LYS A 5 15.23 0.04 0.21
N LEU A 6 14.07 0.59 -0.17
CA LEU A 6 13.19 0.00 -1.17
C LEU A 6 13.82 0.08 -2.57
N LEU A 7 14.35 1.25 -2.93
CA LEU A 7 15.12 1.46 -4.16
C LEU A 7 16.38 0.60 -4.19
N LEU A 8 17.09 0.45 -3.07
CA LEU A 8 18.23 -0.48 -2.99
C LEU A 8 17.79 -1.93 -3.15
N ILE A 9 16.73 -2.38 -2.49
CA ILE A 9 16.24 -3.76 -2.63
C ILE A 9 15.81 -4.00 -4.08
N LEU A 10 15.10 -3.07 -4.72
CA LEU A 10 14.71 -3.17 -6.13
C LEU A 10 15.93 -3.18 -7.07
N ALA A 11 16.96 -2.38 -6.80
CA ALA A 11 18.17 -2.38 -7.60
C ALA A 11 19.01 -3.66 -7.38
N PHE A 12 19.15 -4.11 -6.14
CA PHE A 12 20.06 -5.22 -5.77
C PHE A 12 19.43 -6.61 -5.83
N HIS A 13 18.14 -6.81 -5.52
CA HIS A 13 17.51 -8.14 -5.70
C HIS A 13 17.43 -8.53 -7.17
N PHE A 14 17.16 -7.57 -8.06
CA PHE A 14 17.05 -7.85 -9.49
C PHE A 14 18.42 -7.82 -10.20
N ALA A 15 19.44 -7.14 -9.66
CA ALA A 15 20.79 -7.15 -10.23
C ALA A 15 21.75 -8.20 -9.65
N ALA A 16 21.60 -8.63 -8.40
CA ALA A 16 22.56 -9.50 -7.71
C ALA A 16 22.05 -10.94 -7.46
N GLY A 17 20.77 -11.21 -7.67
CA GLY A 17 20.16 -12.49 -7.39
C GLY A 17 20.24 -13.50 -8.53
N GLY A 18 21.43 -13.87 -9.01
CA GLY A 18 21.71 -15.13 -9.72
C GLY A 18 20.80 -15.55 -10.90
N PHE A 19 19.92 -14.69 -11.41
CA PHE A 19 19.23 -14.91 -12.66
C PHE A 19 20.27 -14.73 -13.75
N SER A 20 20.48 -15.79 -14.55
CA SER A 20 21.04 -15.64 -15.89
C SER A 20 20.50 -14.35 -16.50
N VAL A 21 21.35 -13.54 -17.14
CA VAL A 21 20.97 -12.30 -17.83
C VAL A 21 19.89 -12.63 -18.87
N ILE A 22 18.65 -12.73 -18.41
CA ILE A 22 17.45 -12.78 -19.20
C ILE A 22 17.14 -11.31 -19.33
N GLU A 23 17.34 -10.77 -20.53
CA GLU A 23 16.83 -9.46 -20.88
C GLU A 23 15.35 -9.44 -20.48
N MET A 24 15.05 -8.65 -19.46
CA MET A 24 13.70 -8.48 -18.93
C MET A 24 13.23 -7.11 -19.40
N SER A 25 12.03 -7.06 -19.98
CA SER A 25 11.45 -5.77 -20.34
C SER A 25 11.20 -4.94 -19.07
N GLY A 26 11.24 -3.61 -19.19
CA GLY A 26 10.92 -2.73 -18.05
C GLY A 26 9.52 -3.00 -17.48
N GLN A 27 8.59 -3.47 -18.31
CA GLN A 27 7.25 -3.87 -17.90
C GLN A 27 7.28 -5.09 -16.97
N GLU A 28 7.94 -6.16 -17.38
CA GLU A 28 8.09 -7.38 -16.57
C GLU A 28 8.83 -7.12 -15.26
N PHE A 29 9.81 -6.20 -15.27
CA PHE A 29 10.50 -5.78 -14.05
C PHE A 29 9.51 -5.19 -13.03
N PHE A 30 8.67 -4.25 -13.46
CA PHE A 30 7.70 -3.62 -12.57
C PHE A 30 6.64 -4.60 -12.07
N ASP A 31 6.13 -5.49 -12.94
CA ASP A 31 5.14 -6.49 -12.53
C ASP A 31 5.71 -7.44 -11.47
N ARG A 32 6.96 -7.90 -11.65
CA ARG A 32 7.66 -8.74 -10.65
C ARG A 32 7.99 -7.97 -9.38
N ALA A 33 8.40 -6.71 -9.49
CA ALA A 33 8.69 -5.85 -8.33
C ALA A 33 7.45 -5.64 -7.45
N LEU A 34 6.28 -5.43 -8.08
CA LEU A 34 5.01 -5.28 -7.37
C LEU A 34 4.60 -6.57 -6.66
N GLN A 35 4.65 -7.72 -7.34
CA GLN A 35 4.38 -9.01 -6.71
C GLN A 35 5.34 -9.31 -5.56
N ALA A 36 6.63 -9.07 -5.75
CA ALA A 36 7.64 -9.28 -4.71
C ALA A 36 7.37 -8.38 -3.50
N ALA A 37 6.93 -7.14 -3.70
CA ALA A 37 6.56 -6.25 -2.60
C ALA A 37 5.33 -6.76 -1.84
N VAL A 38 4.27 -7.18 -2.52
CA VAL A 38 3.07 -7.74 -1.86
C VAL A 38 3.43 -8.95 -1.00
N TYR A 39 4.26 -9.85 -1.52
CA TYR A 39 4.71 -11.03 -0.79
C TYR A 39 5.64 -10.68 0.39
N ALA A 40 6.66 -9.85 0.15
CA ALA A 40 7.68 -9.53 1.15
C ALA A 40 7.12 -8.75 2.36
N TYR A 41 6.04 -8.00 2.16
CA TYR A 41 5.39 -7.23 3.21
C TYR A 41 4.06 -7.83 3.69
N SER A 42 3.72 -9.05 3.22
CA SER A 42 2.47 -9.73 3.58
C SER A 42 1.25 -8.80 3.46
N LEU A 43 1.13 -8.11 2.32
CA LEU A 43 0.09 -7.10 2.11
C LEU A 43 -1.27 -7.71 1.73
N ASP A 44 -1.40 -9.04 1.70
CA ASP A 44 -2.68 -9.70 1.41
C ASP A 44 -2.85 -10.95 2.28
N PRO A 45 -3.64 -10.89 3.38
CA PRO A 45 -4.33 -9.70 3.86
C PRO A 45 -3.39 -8.63 4.43
N MET A 46 -3.67 -7.35 4.12
CA MET A 46 -3.06 -6.23 4.83
C MET A 46 -3.89 -5.92 6.06
N GLU A 47 -3.34 -6.18 7.24
CA GLU A 47 -3.97 -5.87 8.52
C GLU A 47 -3.41 -4.56 9.08
N MET A 48 -4.31 -3.69 9.53
CA MET A 48 -3.97 -2.44 10.20
C MET A 48 -4.82 -2.29 11.46
N GLU A 49 -4.17 -2.41 12.60
CA GLU A 49 -4.75 -2.07 13.90
C GLU A 49 -4.51 -0.58 14.18
N PHE A 50 -5.59 0.17 14.33
CA PHE A 50 -5.53 1.55 14.79
C PHE A 50 -6.86 1.90 15.45
N VAL A 51 -6.79 2.78 16.44
CA VAL A 51 -7.98 3.34 17.07
C VAL A 51 -8.34 4.64 16.37
N ARG A 52 -9.50 4.67 15.71
CA ARG A 52 -10.13 5.90 15.25
C ARG A 52 -11.50 6.04 15.88
N ASP A 53 -11.63 7.08 16.69
CA ASP A 53 -12.90 7.46 17.31
C ASP A 53 -13.61 8.50 16.42
N ILE A 54 -14.87 8.22 16.13
CA ILE A 54 -15.78 9.13 15.43
C ILE A 54 -16.98 9.35 16.34
N ASP A 55 -17.04 10.54 16.93
CA ASP A 55 -18.08 10.90 17.89
C ASP A 55 -19.14 11.78 17.24
N SER A 56 -20.38 11.52 17.62
CA SER A 56 -21.55 12.35 17.37
C SER A 56 -22.33 12.52 18.67
N VAL A 57 -23.30 13.44 18.70
CA VAL A 57 -24.13 13.71 19.89
C VAL A 57 -24.83 12.45 20.43
N LEU A 58 -25.11 11.46 19.57
CA LEU A 58 -25.91 10.27 19.92
C LEU A 58 -25.15 8.95 19.84
N ALA A 59 -23.96 8.94 19.24
CA ALA A 59 -23.20 7.72 18.99
C ALA A 59 -21.70 7.98 18.89
N SER A 60 -20.90 7.04 19.39
CA SER A 60 -19.47 6.94 19.15
C SER A 60 -19.14 5.66 18.38
N LEU A 61 -18.24 5.78 17.41
CA LEU A 61 -17.74 4.68 16.62
C LEU A 61 -16.23 4.56 16.86
N LYS A 62 -15.81 3.43 17.41
CA LYS A 62 -14.41 3.08 17.62
C LYS A 62 -13.99 2.02 16.63
N ILE A 63 -13.38 2.43 15.54
CA ILE A 63 -12.72 1.52 14.59
C ILE A 63 -11.44 1.04 15.25
N TYR A 64 -11.22 -0.28 15.29
CA TYR A 64 -10.02 -0.85 15.92
C TYR A 64 -9.21 -1.75 14.98
N GLN A 65 -9.81 -2.23 13.89
CA GLN A 65 -9.12 -3.06 12.91
C GLN A 65 -9.65 -2.82 11.50
N LEU A 66 -8.72 -2.67 10.56
CA LEU A 66 -8.96 -2.77 9.12
C LEU A 66 -8.18 -3.97 8.57
N THR A 67 -8.83 -4.74 7.70
CA THR A 67 -8.21 -5.82 6.94
C THR A 67 -8.54 -5.63 5.47
N ALA A 68 -7.53 -5.54 4.60
CA ALA A 68 -7.70 -5.45 3.16
C ALA A 68 -7.23 -6.73 2.46
N HIS A 69 -8.08 -7.27 1.58
CA HIS A 69 -7.80 -8.43 0.75
C HIS A 69 -7.75 -8.07 -0.74
N GLY A 70 -7.03 -8.87 -1.53
CA GLY A 70 -6.96 -8.76 -2.98
C GLY A 70 -5.82 -7.88 -3.48
N LEU A 71 -4.96 -7.36 -2.60
CA LEU A 71 -3.76 -6.61 -2.98
C LEU A 71 -2.74 -7.49 -3.75
N SER A 72 -2.83 -8.82 -3.65
CA SER A 72 -2.10 -9.77 -4.52
C SER A 72 -2.46 -9.68 -6.00
N THR A 73 -3.58 -9.02 -6.34
CA THR A 73 -3.99 -8.76 -7.72
C THR A 73 -3.40 -7.46 -8.28
N VAL A 74 -2.56 -6.75 -7.51
CA VAL A 74 -1.89 -5.54 -7.98
C VAL A 74 -1.16 -5.82 -9.29
N GLN A 75 -1.45 -4.98 -10.26
CA GLN A 75 -0.84 -4.96 -11.59
C GLN A 75 -0.57 -3.51 -11.97
N ARG A 76 0.32 -3.31 -12.93
CA ARG A 76 0.52 -1.99 -13.53
C ARG A 76 -0.74 -1.53 -14.25
N GLU A 77 -0.95 -0.23 -14.24
CA GLU A 77 -2.00 0.43 -14.99
C GLU A 77 -1.42 1.58 -15.81
N GLY A 78 -1.10 1.33 -17.07
CA GLY A 78 -0.51 2.35 -17.94
C GLY A 78 1.03 2.37 -17.92
N ALA A 79 1.58 3.57 -18.13
CA ALA A 79 3.01 3.78 -18.34
C ALA A 79 3.72 4.07 -17.01
N ASN A 80 4.85 3.40 -16.78
CA ASN A 80 5.68 3.62 -15.62
C ASN A 80 6.99 4.26 -16.04
N PHE A 81 7.53 5.14 -15.19
CA PHE A 81 8.68 5.97 -15.51
C PHE A 81 9.73 5.85 -14.43
N ILE A 82 10.97 5.60 -14.85
CA ILE A 82 12.16 5.79 -14.02
C ILE A 82 12.98 6.88 -14.72
N SER A 83 13.30 7.95 -14.00
CA SER A 83 14.20 8.97 -14.51
C SER A 83 15.35 9.17 -13.52
N VAL A 84 16.57 9.31 -14.06
CA VAL A 84 17.76 9.63 -13.28
C VAL A 84 18.49 10.74 -14.02
N ASN A 85 18.72 11.86 -13.33
CA ASN A 85 19.43 13.01 -13.86
C ASN A 85 20.27 13.68 -12.76
N ASN A 86 20.95 14.78 -13.09
CA ASN A 86 21.82 15.49 -12.14
C ASN A 86 21.07 16.03 -10.91
N SER A 87 19.75 16.25 -11.04
CA SER A 87 18.89 16.71 -9.95
C SER A 87 18.39 15.57 -9.05
N GLY A 88 18.56 14.32 -9.46
CA GLY A 88 18.25 13.14 -8.66
C GLY A 88 17.58 12.01 -9.44
N ALA A 89 16.90 11.13 -8.71
CA ALA A 89 16.15 10.01 -9.27
C ALA A 89 14.65 10.19 -8.99
N SER A 90 13.82 9.89 -9.97
CA SER A 90 12.37 9.81 -9.81
C SER A 90 11.82 8.50 -10.33
N LEU A 91 10.77 8.02 -9.65
CA LEU A 91 10.06 6.79 -9.98
C LEU A 91 8.57 7.07 -9.89
N LYS A 92 7.87 6.90 -11.01
CA LYS A 92 6.41 6.97 -11.09
C LYS A 92 5.86 5.63 -11.57
N ILE A 93 4.99 5.02 -10.76
CA ILE A 93 4.33 3.76 -11.08
C ILE A 93 2.83 3.93 -10.89
N ASP A 94 2.08 3.71 -11.95
CA ASP A 94 0.62 3.62 -11.89
C ASP A 94 0.23 2.15 -11.71
N ILE A 95 -0.58 1.88 -10.67
CA ILE A 95 -0.99 0.53 -10.29
C ILE A 95 -2.50 0.45 -10.08
N ALA A 96 -3.05 -0.72 -10.41
CA ALA A 96 -4.42 -1.09 -10.13
C ALA A 96 -4.48 -2.43 -9.41
N ALA A 97 -5.42 -2.58 -8.51
CA ALA A 97 -5.79 -3.84 -7.90
C ALA A 97 -7.29 -4.09 -8.11
N LYS A 98 -7.68 -5.35 -8.29
CA LYS A 98 -9.06 -5.75 -8.61
C LYS A 98 -9.65 -6.58 -7.49
N ASN A 99 -10.97 -6.57 -7.39
CA ASN A 99 -11.74 -7.38 -6.43
C ASN A 99 -11.25 -7.19 -4.98
N ILE A 100 -11.07 -5.94 -4.58
CA ILE A 100 -10.59 -5.59 -3.25
C ILE A 100 -11.74 -5.69 -2.26
N THR A 101 -11.48 -6.37 -1.14
CA THR A 101 -12.39 -6.38 0.00
C THR A 101 -11.71 -5.70 1.17
N VAL A 102 -12.35 -4.68 1.74
CA VAL A 102 -11.90 -4.05 2.98
C VAL A 102 -12.91 -4.38 4.08
N THR A 103 -12.46 -5.13 5.06
CA THR A 103 -13.21 -5.45 6.27
C THR A 103 -12.82 -4.46 7.37
N VAL A 104 -13.82 -3.83 7.99
CA VAL A 104 -13.69 -2.94 9.13
C VAL A 104 -14.34 -3.59 10.34
N LEU A 105 -13.61 -3.72 11.44
CA LEU A 105 -14.18 -4.05 12.73
C LEU A 105 -14.21 -2.80 13.60
N ALA A 106 -15.38 -2.53 14.17
CA ALA A 106 -15.59 -1.37 15.01
C ALA A 106 -16.58 -1.66 16.14
N ASN A 107 -16.42 -0.97 17.25
CA ASN A 107 -17.43 -0.92 18.30
C ASN A 107 -18.25 0.35 18.12
N VAL A 108 -19.56 0.21 18.04
CA VAL A 108 -20.50 1.34 18.06
C VAL A 108 -21.10 1.39 19.45
N THR A 109 -21.00 2.55 20.09
CA THR A 109 -21.76 2.85 21.30
C THR A 109 -22.83 3.87 20.95
N VAL A 110 -24.09 3.54 21.18
CA VAL A 110 -25.22 4.45 21.02
C VAL A 110 -25.81 4.72 22.39
N GLY A 111 -26.04 5.99 22.72
CA GLY A 111 -26.60 6.33 24.01
C GLY A 111 -26.90 7.80 24.19
N ILE A 112 -27.85 8.06 25.09
CA ILE A 112 -28.14 9.40 25.59
C ILE A 112 -28.19 9.36 27.12
N SER A 113 -27.42 10.25 27.76
CA SER A 113 -27.38 10.37 29.22
C SER A 113 -26.93 9.07 29.91
N ILE A 114 -27.79 8.42 30.70
CA ILE A 114 -27.49 7.24 31.53
C ILE A 114 -27.69 5.88 30.83
N PHE A 115 -28.21 5.87 29.60
CA PHE A 115 -28.41 4.64 28.83
C PHE A 115 -27.48 4.61 27.63
N SER A 116 -26.49 3.71 27.67
CA SER A 116 -25.58 3.43 26.57
C SER A 116 -25.58 1.95 26.23
N TYR A 117 -25.61 1.63 24.96
CA TYR A 117 -25.48 0.30 24.43
C TYR A 117 -24.29 0.23 23.47
N THR A 118 -23.42 -0.77 23.65
CA THR A 118 -22.27 -1.00 22.78
C THR A 118 -22.44 -2.30 22.02
N ALA A 119 -22.25 -2.26 20.71
CA ALA A 119 -22.21 -3.43 19.84
C ALA A 119 -20.94 -3.43 19.00
N THR A 120 -20.41 -4.62 18.73
CA THR A 120 -19.37 -4.83 17.72
C THR A 120 -20.05 -4.99 16.37
N ILE A 121 -19.58 -4.23 15.38
CA ILE A 121 -20.00 -4.32 13.99
C ILE A 121 -18.84 -4.74 13.10
N LYS A 122 -19.18 -5.50 12.08
CA LYS A 122 -18.30 -5.83 10.95
C LYS A 122 -18.88 -5.19 9.70
N ILE A 123 -18.08 -4.38 9.02
CA ILE A 123 -18.45 -3.76 7.75
C ILE A 123 -17.53 -4.32 6.67
N ASP A 124 -18.10 -4.93 5.64
CA ASP A 124 -17.36 -5.39 4.46
C ASP A 124 -17.63 -4.43 3.29
N VAL A 125 -16.57 -3.79 2.79
CA VAL A 125 -16.60 -2.90 1.63
C VAL A 125 -15.98 -3.62 0.44
N LEU A 126 -16.76 -3.80 -0.62
CA LEU A 126 -16.36 -4.48 -1.84
C LEU A 126 -16.08 -3.44 -2.92
N ALA A 127 -14.86 -3.43 -3.45
CA ALA A 127 -14.43 -2.55 -4.52
C ALA A 127 -13.99 -3.37 -5.75
N ASN A 128 -14.61 -3.08 -6.90
CA ASN A 128 -14.28 -3.78 -8.16
C ASN A 128 -12.83 -3.50 -8.58
N SER A 129 -12.37 -2.26 -8.42
CA SER A 129 -10.99 -1.86 -8.66
C SER A 129 -10.58 -0.68 -7.79
N ILE A 130 -9.31 -0.65 -7.39
CA ILE A 130 -8.66 0.50 -6.78
C ILE A 130 -7.44 0.84 -7.62
N GLN A 131 -7.23 2.14 -7.87
CA GLN A 131 -6.07 2.66 -8.59
C GLN A 131 -5.23 3.51 -7.64
N ALA A 132 -3.91 3.43 -7.77
CA ALA A 132 -2.99 4.25 -7.02
C ALA A 132 -1.78 4.61 -7.89
N GLN A 133 -1.23 5.81 -7.66
CA GLN A 133 0.02 6.24 -8.23
C GLN A 133 1.06 6.29 -7.13
N LEU A 134 2.17 5.57 -7.31
CA LEU A 134 3.35 5.68 -6.48
C LEU A 134 4.31 6.67 -7.14
N ASP A 135 4.48 7.82 -6.52
CA ASP A 135 5.43 8.86 -6.94
C ASP A 135 6.54 8.97 -5.88
N ILE A 136 7.77 8.63 -6.27
CA ILE A 136 8.95 8.69 -5.40
C ILE A 136 9.99 9.59 -6.09
N GLU A 137 10.30 10.71 -5.46
CA GLU A 137 11.39 11.59 -5.88
C GLU A 137 12.50 11.61 -4.82
N GLN A 138 13.75 11.46 -5.26
CA GLN A 138 14.93 11.62 -4.44
C GLN A 138 15.81 12.71 -5.06
N LYS A 139 15.98 13.83 -4.36
CA LYS A 139 16.89 14.91 -4.78
C LYS A 139 18.35 14.50 -4.59
N SER A 140 19.21 14.90 -5.53
CA SER A 140 20.66 14.83 -5.36
C SER A 140 21.10 15.65 -4.15
N VAL A 141 21.91 15.05 -3.28
CA VAL A 141 22.58 15.77 -2.20
C VAL A 141 23.98 16.11 -2.70
N GLU A 142 24.36 17.38 -2.69
CA GLU A 142 25.75 17.77 -2.94
C GLU A 142 26.64 17.10 -1.89
N LEU A 143 27.52 16.20 -2.34
CA LEU A 143 28.62 15.72 -1.52
C LEU A 143 29.62 16.88 -1.38
N LYS A 144 29.56 17.60 -0.26
CA LYS A 144 30.68 18.46 0.14
C LYS A 144 31.85 17.54 0.48
N VAL A 145 32.83 17.49 -0.43
CA VAL A 145 34.16 16.90 -0.20
C VAL A 145 35.02 17.92 0.52
#